data_AF-A0A932T7Q1-F1
#
_entry.id   AF-A0A932T7Q1-F1
#
_cell.length_a   1.000
_cell.length_b   1.000
_cell.length_c   1.000
_cell.angle_alpha   90.00
_cell.angle_beta   90.00
_cell.angle_gamma   90.00
#
_symmetry.space_group_name_H-M   'P 1'
#
loop_
_entity.id
_entity.type
_entity.pdbx_description
1 polymer ?
#
loop_
_entity_poly.entity_id
_entity_poly.type
_entity_poly.pdbx_seq_one_letter_code
_entity_poly.pdbx_strand_id
1 'polypeptide(L)' 'MSNNEPSMDKIDDYTGNESKEKRSTINKVIILCLVVGAILAGLKLFYNNPGDYVGTPENPGINTAR' A
#
# COMPACT_ATOMS: atom_id res chain seq x y z
N MET A 1 3.85 41.58 -14.61
CA MET A 1 4.30 40.27 -14.09
C MET A 1 3.10 39.34 -14.05
N SER A 2 3.24 38.12 -14.57
CA SER A 2 2.15 37.13 -14.61
C SER A 2 1.86 36.61 -13.21
N ASN A 3 0.62 36.77 -12.74
CA ASN A 3 0.12 36.26 -11.45
C ASN A 3 -0.11 34.74 -11.52
N ASN A 4 0.93 33.99 -11.88
CA ASN A 4 0.85 32.54 -12.16
C ASN A 4 1.29 31.66 -10.99
N GLU A 5 1.68 32.23 -9.85
CA GLU A 5 2.13 31.45 -8.71
C GLU A 5 0.98 31.30 -7.71
N PRO A 6 0.50 30.07 -7.45
CA PRO A 6 -0.52 29.85 -6.44
C PRO A 6 0.02 30.26 -5.07
N SER A 7 -0.71 31.09 -4.34
CA SER A 7 -0.41 31.42 -2.95
C SER A 7 -0.57 30.17 -2.07
N MET A 8 0.18 30.06 -0.97
CA MET A 8 0.17 28.85 -0.11
C MET A 8 -1.24 28.48 0.37
N ASP A 9 -2.06 29.49 0.66
CA ASP A 9 -3.47 29.43 1.01
C ASP A 9 -4.38 28.83 -0.08
N LYS A 10 -3.93 28.81 -1.34
CA LYS A 10 -4.64 28.17 -2.46
C LYS A 10 -4.14 26.76 -2.76
N ILE A 11 -2.95 26.39 -2.27
CA ILE A 11 -2.36 25.07 -2.46
C ILE A 11 -2.88 24.11 -1.39
N ASP A 12 -2.87 24.55 -0.13
CA ASP A 12 -3.27 23.76 1.03
C ASP A 12 -4.53 24.35 1.67
N ASP A 13 -5.53 23.50 1.93
CA ASP A 13 -6.77 23.90 2.60
C ASP A 13 -6.58 24.01 4.13
N TYR A 14 -5.79 24.99 4.56
CA TYR A 14 -5.62 25.32 5.98
C TYR A 14 -6.91 25.85 6.63
N THR A 15 -7.88 26.29 5.82
CA THR A 15 -9.15 26.88 6.28
C THR A 15 -10.30 25.88 6.42
N GLY A 16 -10.12 24.64 5.95
CA GLY A 16 -11.16 23.61 5.99
C GLY A 16 -12.28 23.78 4.96
N ASN A 17 -12.10 24.63 3.94
CA ASN A 17 -13.10 24.95 2.92
C ASN A 17 -13.22 23.91 1.80
N GLU A 18 -12.51 22.78 1.85
CA GLU A 18 -12.68 21.71 0.87
C GLU A 18 -14.10 21.15 0.86
N SER A 19 -14.63 20.98 -0.36
CA SER A 19 -15.95 20.43 -0.58
C SER A 19 -16.07 19.01 0.01
N LYS A 20 -17.26 18.68 0.53
CA LYS A 20 -17.55 17.35 1.07
C LYS A 20 -17.29 16.24 0.04
N GLU A 21 -17.51 16.53 -1.23
CA GLU A 21 -17.25 15.63 -2.35
C GLU A 21 -15.75 15.34 -2.55
N LYS A 22 -14.90 16.37 -2.47
CA LYS A 22 -13.44 16.21 -2.55
C LYS A 22 -12.92 15.34 -1.42
N ARG A 23 -13.34 15.62 -0.18
CA ARG A 23 -12.97 14.82 1.00
C ARG A 23 -13.43 13.36 0.89
N SER A 24 -14.65 13.13 0.41
CA SER A 24 -15.16 11.77 0.17
C SER A 24 -14.35 11.04 -0.89
N THR A 25 -13.97 11.73 -1.97
CA THR A 25 -13.13 11.17 -3.04
C THR A 25 -11.75 10.78 -2.52
N ILE A 26 -11.10 11.64 -1.73
CA ILE A 26 -9.81 11.34 -1.10
C ILE A 26 -9.91 10.10 -0.22
N ASN A 27 -10.93 10.02 0.64
CA ASN A 27 -11.14 8.85 1.50
C ASN A 27 -11.35 7.56 0.70
N LYS A 28 -12.09 7.62 -0.42
CA LYS A 28 -12.26 6.48 -1.33
C LYS A 28 -10.92 6.04 -1.95
N VAL A 29 -10.08 6.98 -2.36
CA VAL A 29 -8.74 6.69 -2.90
C VAL A 29 -7.85 6.03 -1.85
N ILE A 30 -7.84 6.55 -0.61
CA ILE A 30 -7.08 5.95 0.50
C ILE A 30 -7.55 4.52 0.76
N ILE A 31 -8.86 4.30 0.85
CA ILE A 31 -9.44 2.97 1.05
C ILE A 31 -9.05 2.03 -0.10
N LEU A 32 -9.10 2.51 -1.35
CA LEU A 32 -8.68 1.73 -2.52
C LEU A 32 -7.20 1.30 -2.40
N CYS A 33 -6.30 2.22 -2.05
CA CYS A 33 -4.89 1.91 -1.86
C CYS A 33 -4.67 0.87 -0.76
N LEU A 34 -5.39 0.99 0.37
CA LEU A 34 -5.31 0.03 1.47
C LEU A 34 -5.81 -1.36 1.04
N VAL A 35 -6.92 -1.42 0.31
CA VAL A 35 -7.47 -2.69 -0.20
C VAL A 35 -6.50 -3.35 -1.17
N VAL A 36 -5.95 -2.60 -2.14
CA VAL A 36 -4.97 -3.15 -3.10
C VAL A 36 -3.72 -3.63 -2.37
N GLY A 37 -3.20 -2.84 -1.42
CA GLY A 37 -2.06 -3.23 -0.59
C GLY A 37 -2.31 -4.50 0.21
N ALA A 38 -3.49 -4.62 0.83
CA ALA A 38 -3.89 -5.82 1.58
C ALA A 38 -4.03 -7.05 0.68
N ILE A 39 -4.58 -6.90 -0.52
CA ILE A 39 -4.69 -7.99 -1.51
C ILE A 39 -3.29 -8.46 -1.92
N LEU A 40 -2.40 -7.54 -2.33
CA LEU A 40 -1.05 -7.91 -2.75
C LEU A 40 -0.23 -8.54 -1.62
N ALA A 41 -0.33 -8.01 -0.41
CA ALA A 41 0.32 -8.58 0.77
C ALA A 41 -0.24 -9.98 1.09
N GLY A 42 -1.57 -10.14 1.03
CA GLY A 42 -2.24 -11.42 1.21
C GLY A 42 -1.77 -12.46 0.18
N LEU A 43 -1.81 -12.12 -1.11
CA LEU A 43 -1.31 -12.99 -2.18
C LEU A 43 0.15 -13.39 -1.94
N LYS A 44 1.01 -12.44 -1.56
CA LYS A 44 2.40 -12.75 -1.21
C LYS A 44 2.48 -13.72 -0.04
N LEU A 45 1.72 -13.52 1.04
CA LEU A 45 1.74 -14.43 2.19
C LEU A 45 1.21 -15.83 1.85
N PHE A 46 0.14 -15.93 1.05
CA PHE A 46 -0.46 -17.21 0.67
C PHE A 46 0.40 -18.00 -0.33
N TYR A 47 1.08 -17.32 -1.26
CA TYR A 47 1.87 -17.97 -2.31
C TYR A 47 3.37 -17.98 -2.05
N ASN A 48 3.85 -17.32 -0.99
CA ASN A 48 5.22 -17.47 -0.52
C ASN A 48 5.33 -18.80 0.24
N ASN A 49 5.50 -19.89 -0.50
CA ASN A 49 5.96 -21.17 0.03
C ASN A 49 7.48 -21.08 0.24
N PRO A 50 8.01 -21.01 1.47
CA PRO A 50 9.40 -21.37 1.72
C PRO A 50 9.49 -22.91 1.64
N GLY A 51 9.56 -23.42 0.41
CA GLY A 51 9.54 -24.85 0.12
C GLY A 51 10.93 -25.46 -0.08
N ASP A 52 11.96 -24.98 0.62
CA ASP A 52 13.32 -25.51 0.46
C ASP A 52 13.65 -26.51 1.58
N TYR A 53 13.09 -27.72 1.44
CA TYR A 53 13.63 -28.91 2.10
C TYR A 53 14.77 -29.47 1.26
N VAL A 54 16.00 -29.37 1.77
CA VAL A 54 17.21 -29.85 1.09
C VAL A 54 17.69 -31.13 1.76
N GLY A 55 17.10 -32.29 1.44
CA GLY A 55 17.49 -33.58 2.02
C GLY A 55 16.94 -34.80 1.27
N THR A 56 17.54 -35.97 1.50
CA THR A 56 17.07 -37.27 1.02
C THR A 56 16.56 -38.11 2.20
N PRO A 57 15.85 -39.24 1.96
CA PRO A 57 15.44 -40.13 3.04
C PRO A 57 16.62 -40.69 3.87
N GLU A 58 17.80 -40.83 3.26
CA GLU A 58 19.00 -41.28 3.98
C GLU A 58 19.72 -40.14 4.71
N ASN A 59 19.59 -38.90 4.23
CA ASN A 59 20.21 -37.71 4.81
C ASN A 59 19.18 -36.58 4.99
N PRO A 60 18.52 -36.49 6.17
CA PRO A 60 17.49 -35.49 6.40
C PRO A 60 18.08 -34.07 6.34
N GLY A 61 17.38 -33.21 5.59
CA GLY A 61 17.78 -31.85 5.28
C GLY A 61 17.50 -30.83 6.38
N ILE A 62 18.04 -29.62 6.23
CA ILE A 62 17.69 -28.48 7.10
C ILE A 62 16.41 -27.84 6.57
N ASN A 63 15.42 -27.65 7.45
CA ASN A 63 14.23 -26.89 7.14
C ASN A 63 14.59 -25.39 7.20
N THR A 64 14.68 -24.75 6.04
CA THR A 64 15.05 -23.33 5.92
C THR A 64 13.85 -22.38 6.03
N ALA A 65 12.64 -22.94 6.02
CA ALA A 65 11.41 -22.25 6.34
C ALA A 65 11.31 -22.02 7.86
N ARG A 66 11.03 -20.78 8.25
CA ARG A 66 10.86 -20.37 9.65
C ARG A 66 9.43 -19.97 9.92
#